data_AF-A0A357KYN8-F1
#
_entry.id   AF-A0A357KYN8-F1
#
_cell.length_a   1.000
_cell.length_b   1.000
_cell.length_c   1.000
_cell.angle_alpha   90.00
_cell.angle_beta   90.00
_cell.angle_gamma   90.00
#
_symmetry.space_group_name_H-M   'P 1'
#
loop_
_entity.id
_entity.type
_entity.pdbx_description
1 polymer ?
#
loop_
_entity_poly.entity_id
_entity_poly.type
_entity_poly.pdbx_seq_one_letter_code
_entity_poly.pdbx_strand_id
1 'polypeptide(L)'
;MPLSIKDLSAATGVKAADIVKKLFMKGLPATVNSAIDSESAQEIMLDYNIELEVVEAKSAEQQVVQRFADRARTDERPRVPVVTILGHVDHGKT
;
A
#
# COMPACT_ATOMS: atom_id res chain seq x y z
N MET A 1 1.93 1.97 -7.95
CA MET A 1 2.61 2.77 -9.00
C MET A 1 3.97 3.17 -8.46
N PRO A 2 5.03 3.15 -9.27
CA PRO A 2 6.36 3.58 -8.81
C PRO A 2 6.30 5.06 -8.40
N LEU A 3 6.96 5.41 -7.30
CA LEU A 3 7.09 6.79 -6.82
C LEU A 3 7.99 7.55 -7.80
N SER A 4 7.47 8.57 -8.50
CA SER A 4 8.31 9.43 -9.33
C SER A 4 8.87 10.61 -8.54
N ILE A 5 9.95 11.23 -9.03
CA ILE A 5 10.51 12.45 -8.42
C ILE A 5 9.48 13.59 -8.42
N LYS A 6 8.62 13.65 -9.43
CA LYS A 6 7.49 14.58 -9.48
C LYS A 6 6.50 14.33 -8.34
N ASP A 7 6.15 13.08 -8.08
CA ASP A 7 5.21 12.71 -7.00
C ASP A 7 5.84 12.98 -5.63
N LEU A 8 7.12 12.65 -5.46
CA LEU A 8 7.88 12.97 -4.25
C LEU A 8 7.91 14.47 -3.98
N SER A 9 8.18 15.28 -5.01
CA SER A 9 8.15 16.75 -4.93
C SER A 9 6.77 17.27 -4.50
N ALA A 10 5.70 16.70 -5.07
CA ALA A 10 4.34 17.08 -4.72
C ALA A 10 3.97 16.70 -3.27
N ALA A 11 4.48 15.56 -2.78
CA ALA A 11 4.21 15.07 -1.42
C ALA A 11 5.01 15.81 -0.33
N THR A 12 6.25 16.20 -0.61
CA THR A 12 7.15 16.78 0.40
C THR A 12 7.26 18.30 0.32
N GLY A 13 6.82 18.91 -0.78
CA GLY A 13 6.97 20.35 -1.05
C GLY A 13 8.39 20.77 -1.47
N VAL A 14 9.35 19.83 -1.51
CA VAL A 14 10.69 20.07 -2.03
C VAL A 14 10.62 20.17 -3.56
N LYS A 15 11.28 21.16 -4.16
CA LYS A 15 11.21 21.34 -5.63
C LYS A 15 11.87 20.16 -6.34
N ALA A 16 11.20 19.62 -7.36
CA ALA A 16 11.72 18.51 -8.17
C ALA A 16 13.13 18.80 -8.73
N ALA A 17 13.43 20.04 -9.10
CA ALA A 17 14.76 20.44 -9.57
C ALA A 17 15.86 20.26 -8.50
N ASP A 18 15.54 20.54 -7.23
CA ASP A 18 16.47 20.37 -6.11
C ASP A 18 16.71 18.89 -5.82
N ILE A 19 15.65 18.06 -5.90
CA ILE A 19 15.74 16.60 -5.77
C ILE A 19 16.61 16.01 -6.89
N VAL A 20 16.36 16.39 -8.15
CA VAL A 20 17.18 15.95 -9.30
C VAL A 20 18.63 16.38 -9.14
N LYS A 21 18.88 17.61 -8.67
CA LYS A 21 20.24 18.10 -8.41
C LYS A 21 20.94 17.26 -7.34
N LYS A 22 20.23 16.89 -6.27
CA LYS A 22 20.80 16.06 -5.20
C LYS A 22 21.14 14.65 -5.69
N LEU A 23 20.25 14.03 -6.46
CA LEU A 23 20.51 12.74 -7.11
C LEU A 23 21.74 12.80 -8.03
N PHE A 24 21.85 13.86 -8.83
CA PHE A 24 23.00 14.09 -9.68
C PHE A 24 24.31 14.20 -8.88
N MET A 25 24.31 14.91 -7.75
CA MET A 25 25.48 15.01 -6.86
C MET A 25 25.86 13.66 -6.23
N LYS A 26 24.90 12.74 -6.06
CA LYS A 26 25.14 11.36 -5.63
C LYS A 26 25.54 10.41 -6.79
N GLY A 27 25.70 10.92 -8.01
CA GLY A 27 26.05 10.12 -9.18
C GLY A 27 24.88 9.33 -9.78
N LEU A 28 23.64 9.65 -9.39
CA LEU A 28 22.42 9.02 -9.90
C LEU A 28 21.76 9.92 -10.95
N PRO A 29 21.92 9.62 -12.26
CA PRO A 29 21.26 10.40 -13.30
C PRO A 29 19.76 10.15 -13.28
N ALA A 30 18.97 11.22 -13.07
CA ALA A 30 17.52 11.14 -13.05
C ALA A 30 16.88 12.39 -13.65
N THR A 31 15.64 12.27 -14.10
CA THR A 31 14.80 13.36 -14.60
C THR A 31 13.56 13.47 -13.73
N VAL A 32 12.78 14.56 -13.85
CA VAL A 32 11.58 14.79 -13.04
C VAL A 32 10.56 13.63 -13.10
N ASN A 33 10.49 12.91 -14.22
CA ASN A 33 9.57 11.77 -14.38
C ASN A 33 10.20 10.41 -14.07
N SER A 34 11.47 10.37 -13.67
CA SER A 34 12.14 9.13 -13.28
C SER A 34 11.54 8.59 -11.98
N ALA A 35 11.42 7.27 -11.91
CA ALA A 35 11.10 6.57 -10.67
C ALA A 35 12.27 6.69 -9.69
N ILE A 36 11.95 6.73 -8.40
CA ILE A 36 12.89 6.69 -7.29
C ILE A 36 12.45 5.62 -6.31
N ASP A 37 13.39 4.82 -5.82
CA ASP A 37 13.12 3.84 -4.76
C ASP A 37 12.91 4.53 -3.40
N SER A 38 12.14 3.88 -2.53
CA SER A 38 11.77 4.45 -1.23
C SER A 38 12.98 4.77 -0.36
N GLU A 39 14.02 3.93 -0.39
CA GLU A 39 15.23 4.10 0.44
C GLU A 39 16.01 5.36 0.02
N SER A 40 16.26 5.54 -1.28
CA SER A 40 16.91 6.73 -1.82
C SER A 40 16.07 7.99 -1.60
N ALA A 41 14.75 7.89 -1.75
CA ALA A 41 13.85 9.01 -1.46
C ALA A 41 13.92 9.41 0.01
N GLN A 42 13.89 8.43 0.93
CA GLN A 42 14.01 8.65 2.37
C GLN A 42 15.34 9.31 2.72
N GLU A 43 16.45 8.77 2.21
CA GLU A 43 17.80 9.28 2.47
C GLU A 43 17.96 10.74 2.00
N ILE A 44 17.41 11.09 0.82
CA ILE A 44 17.46 12.47 0.32
C ILE A 44 16.59 13.40 1.18
N MET A 45 15.44 12.94 1.64
CA MET A 45 14.53 13.77 2.45
C MET A 45 15.09 14.11 3.83
N LEU A 46 16.00 13.30 4.37
CA LEU A 46 16.72 13.61 5.61
C LEU A 46 17.50 14.94 5.52
N ASP A 47 18.08 15.27 4.35
CA ASP A 47 18.80 16.53 4.15
C ASP A 47 17.88 17.77 4.20
N TYR A 48 16.58 17.55 3.99
CA TYR A 48 15.54 18.57 4.11
C TYR A 48 14.85 18.53 5.48
N ASN A 49 15.36 17.71 6.41
CA ASN A 49 14.80 17.52 7.74
C ASN A 49 13.37 16.95 7.70
N ILE A 50 13.07 16.14 6.68
CA ILE A 50 11.79 15.46 6.47
C ILE A 50 11.98 13.97 6.71
N GLU A 51 11.27 13.42 7.70
CA GLU A 51 11.14 11.97 7.88
C GLU A 51 10.09 11.44 6.92
N LEU A 52 10.54 10.95 5.76
CA LEU A 52 9.66 10.42 4.73
C LEU A 52 9.16 9.01 5.09
N GLU A 53 7.86 8.85 5.22
CA GLU A 53 7.22 7.53 5.32
C GLU A 53 6.59 7.17 3.97
N VAL A 54 7.13 6.14 3.29
CA VAL A 54 6.55 5.64 2.04
C VAL A 54 5.62 4.48 2.38
N VAL A 55 4.31 4.73 2.31
CA VAL A 55 3.29 3.70 2.56
C VAL A 55 2.82 3.12 1.24
N GLU A 56 2.95 1.81 1.09
CA GLU A 56 2.38 1.13 -0.07
C GLU A 56 0.86 1.18 -0.04
N ALA A 57 0.26 1.49 -1.20
CA ALA A 57 -1.19 1.45 -1.33
C ALA A 57 -1.69 0.01 -1.15
N LYS A 58 -2.59 -0.20 -0.18
CA LYS A 58 -3.21 -1.50 0.07
C LYS A 58 -3.97 -1.98 -1.17
N SER A 59 -3.81 -3.25 -1.53
CA SER A 59 -4.61 -3.89 -2.58
C SER A 59 -6.10 -3.90 -2.24
N ALA A 60 -6.97 -4.09 -3.23
CA ALA A 60 -8.40 -4.18 -3.00
C ALA A 60 -8.75 -5.33 -2.04
N GLU A 61 -8.08 -6.47 -2.19
CA GLU A 61 -8.23 -7.64 -1.33
C GLU A 61 -7.81 -7.33 0.11
N GLN A 62 -6.66 -6.69 0.30
CA GLN A 62 -6.18 -6.28 1.63
C GLN A 62 -7.15 -5.31 2.31
N GLN A 63 -7.74 -4.40 1.55
CA GLN A 63 -8.76 -3.48 2.08
C GLN A 63 -10.02 -4.22 2.52
N VAL A 64 -10.49 -5.22 1.77
CA VAL A 64 -11.66 -6.04 2.14
C VAL A 64 -11.39 -6.86 3.40
N VAL A 65 -10.22 -7.50 3.48
CA VAL A 65 -9.81 -8.28 4.66
C VAL A 65 -9.74 -7.37 5.89
N GLN A 66 -9.10 -6.21 5.78
CA GLN A 66 -9.00 -5.26 6.88
C GLN A 66 -10.37 -4.76 7.35
N ARG A 67 -11.27 -4.41 6.41
CA ARG A 67 -12.65 -4.02 6.74
C ARG A 67 -13.43 -5.12 7.47
N PHE A 68 -13.20 -6.39 7.12
CA PHE A 68 -13.83 -7.50 7.81
C PHE A 68 -13.25 -7.69 9.21
N ALA A 69 -11.92 -7.56 9.37
CA ALA A 69 -11.24 -7.67 10.66
C ALA A 69 -11.64 -6.55 11.64
N ASP A 70 -11.72 -5.31 11.15
CA ASP A 70 -12.07 -4.13 11.96
C ASP A 70 -13.58 -4.01 12.21
N ARG A 71 -14.39 -4.93 11.66
CA ARG A 71 -15.84 -4.93 11.85
C ARG A 71 -16.16 -5.28 13.30
N ALA A 72 -16.71 -4.30 14.02
CA ALA A 72 -17.31 -4.54 15.33
C ALA A 72 -18.40 -5.62 15.22
N ARG A 73 -18.28 -6.68 16.01
CA ARG A 73 -19.30 -7.71 16.09
C ARG A 73 -20.31 -7.29 17.15
N THR A 74 -21.50 -6.93 16.70
CA THR A 74 -22.62 -6.50 17.55
C THR A 74 -23.71 -7.56 17.51
N ASP A 75 -24.47 -7.70 18.60
CA ASP A 75 -25.58 -8.66 18.70
C ASP A 75 -25.19 -10.12 18.38
N GLU A 76 -24.00 -10.55 18.80
CA GLU A 76 -23.63 -11.96 18.71
C GLU A 76 -24.57 -12.81 19.56
N ARG A 77 -25.28 -13.74 18.92
CA ARG A 77 -26.18 -14.68 19.58
C ARG A 77 -25.91 -16.09 19.08
N PRO A 78 -26.03 -17.12 19.93
CA PRO A 78 -26.03 -18.49 19.48
C PRO A 78 -27.09 -18.69 18.38
N ARG A 79 -26.70 -19.35 17.30
CA ARG A 79 -27.61 -19.76 16.22
C ARG A 79 -27.40 -21.23 15.92
N VAL A 80 -28.47 -21.92 15.55
CA VAL A 80 -28.41 -23.33 15.16
C VAL A 80 -27.48 -23.53 13.97
N PRO A 81 -26.78 -24.68 13.87
CA PRO A 81 -25.93 -24.96 12.72
C PRO A 81 -26.76 -25.05 11.43
N VAL A 82 -26.22 -24.52 10.35
CA VAL A 82 -26.74 -24.74 9.00
C VAL A 82 -25.98 -25.92 8.42
N VAL A 83 -26.69 -27.01 8.11
CA VAL A 83 -26.10 -28.24 7.59
C VAL A 83 -26.61 -28.48 6.17
N THR A 84 -25.70 -28.82 5.27
CA THR A 84 -26.02 -29.24 3.90
C THR A 84 -25.45 -30.64 3.67
N ILE A 85 -26.30 -31.56 3.21
CA ILE A 85 -25.90 -32.93 2.88
C ILE A 85 -25.63 -32.99 1.37
N LEU A 86 -24.37 -33.19 0.99
CA LEU A 86 -23.92 -33.26 -0.41
C LEU A 86 -23.47 -34.69 -0.76
N GLY A 87 -23.65 -35.11 -2.02
CA GLY A 87 -23.19 -36.41 -2.54
C GLY A 87 -23.97 -36.92 -3.75
N HIS A 88 -23.66 -38.13 -4.23
CA HIS A 88 -24.36 -38.75 -5.37
C HIS A 88 -25.78 -39.20 -4.99
N VAL A 89 -26.78 -38.98 -5.86
CA VAL A 89 -28.23 -39.17 -5.58
C VAL A 89 -28.52 -40.48 -4.85
N ASP A 90 -27.91 -41.57 -5.30
CA ASP A 90 -28.20 -42.94 -4.83
C ASP A 90 -27.75 -43.25 -3.39
N HIS A 91 -27.09 -42.30 -2.70
CA HIS A 91 -26.58 -42.49 -1.34
C HIS A 91 -27.55 -42.03 -0.23
N GLY A 92 -28.84 -41.94 -0.51
CA GLY A 92 -29.87 -41.74 0.53
C GLY A 92 -29.79 -40.42 1.30
N LYS A 93 -29.53 -39.31 0.60
CA LYS A 93 -29.46 -37.95 1.19
C LYS A 93 -30.82 -37.26 1.30
N THR A 94 -31.88 -37.97 0.94
CA THR A 94 -33.30 -37.55 0.94
C THR A 94 -34.03 -38.49 1.86
#